data_AF-A0A938JUG6-F1
#
_entry.id   AF-A0A938JUG6-F1
#
_cell.length_a   1.000
_cell.length_b   1.000
_cell.length_c   1.000
_cell.angle_alpha   90.00
_cell.angle_beta   90.00
_cell.angle_gamma   90.00
#
_symmetry.space_group_name_H-M   'P 1'
#
loop_
_entity.id
_entity.type
_entity.pdbx_description
1 polymer ?
#
loop_
_entity_poly.entity_id
_entity_poly.type
_entity_poly.pdbx_seq_one_letter_code
_entity_poly.pdbx_strand_id
1 'polypeptide(L)'
;MKPKVVQSERDENDTGADMTTKAAIEFESGAEATVLSSFVMKPQQELRLEGTAGLLEVTDGQAYTSWRTPSQLKVDGHVEDFPAVDAYQLMFSAVSRRVRGEDVWVLPPSQSIQVAKLVDAVYQT
;
A
#
# COMPACT_ATOMS: atom_id res chain seq x y z
N MET A 1 2.23 -14.86 -5.52
CA MET A 1 2.24 -14.05 -6.76
C MET A 1 3.56 -13.30 -6.77
N LYS A 2 4.42 -13.50 -7.78
CA LYS A 2 5.72 -12.81 -7.83
C LYS A 2 5.57 -11.49 -8.60
N PRO A 3 5.85 -10.33 -7.98
CA PRO A 3 5.89 -9.06 -8.69
C PRO A 3 7.21 -8.90 -9.44
N LYS A 4 7.18 -8.16 -10.55
CA LYS A 4 8.34 -7.75 -11.33
C LYS A 4 8.18 -6.27 -11.68
N VAL A 5 9.17 -5.45 -11.32
CA VAL A 5 9.24 -4.06 -11.81
C VAL A 5 9.57 -4.09 -13.29
N VAL A 6 8.75 -3.45 -14.10
CA VAL A 6 8.96 -3.37 -15.55
C VAL A 6 9.52 -2.02 -15.98
N GLN A 7 9.22 -0.98 -15.21
CA GLN A 7 9.74 0.37 -15.44
C GLN A 7 9.76 1.11 -14.10
N SER A 8 10.78 1.94 -13.88
CA SER A 8 10.75 2.96 -12.85
C SER A 8 11.24 4.30 -13.39
N GLU A 9 10.75 5.39 -12.82
CA GLU A 9 11.26 6.75 -13.02
C GLU A 9 11.38 7.44 -11.66
N ARG A 10 12.45 8.23 -11.52
CA ARG A 10 12.80 8.91 -10.28
C ARG A 10 13.32 10.32 -10.57
N ASP A 11 12.85 11.26 -9.76
CA ASP A 11 13.40 12.60 -9.64
C ASP A 11 14.10 12.69 -8.29
N GLU A 12 15.40 13.03 -8.28
CA GLU A 12 16.23 13.08 -7.08
C GLU A 12 16.64 14.53 -6.77
N ASN A 13 16.77 14.84 -5.48
CA ASN A 13 17.37 16.12 -5.06
C ASN A 13 18.91 16.04 -5.02
N ASP A 14 19.55 17.16 -4.68
CA ASP A 14 21.01 17.27 -4.59
C ASP A 14 21.66 16.35 -3.54
N THR A 15 20.88 15.76 -2.63
CA THR A 15 21.35 14.78 -1.63
C THR A 15 21.25 13.34 -2.10
N GLY A 16 20.66 13.09 -3.28
CA GLY A 16 20.37 11.76 -3.81
C GLY A 16 19.12 11.10 -3.20
N ALA A 17 18.28 11.87 -2.51
CA ALA A 17 16.98 11.37 -2.05
C ALA A 17 15.95 11.53 -3.18
N ASP A 18 15.14 10.50 -3.41
CA ASP A 18 14.06 10.56 -4.38
C ASP A 18 12.94 11.48 -3.90
N MET A 19 12.66 12.51 -4.68
CA MET A 19 11.60 13.49 -4.46
C MET A 19 10.28 13.03 -5.06
N THR A 20 10.33 12.32 -6.19
CA THR A 20 9.20 11.62 -6.79
C THR A 20 9.68 10.32 -7.39
N THR A 21 8.99 9.23 -7.07
CA THR A 21 9.25 7.89 -7.60
C THR A 21 7.97 7.33 -8.18
N LYS A 22 8.01 6.85 -9.42
CA LYS A 22 6.93 6.09 -10.04
C LYS A 22 7.47 4.76 -10.55
N ALA A 23 6.71 3.69 -10.34
CA ALA A 23 7.05 2.36 -10.82
C ALA A 23 5.85 1.66 -11.42
N ALA A 24 6.06 0.96 -12.53
CA ALA A 24 5.13 0.01 -13.11
C ALA A 24 5.58 -1.41 -12.75
N ILE A 25 4.63 -2.23 -12.30
CA ILE A 25 4.85 -3.57 -11.79
C ILE A 25 3.90 -4.52 -12.50
N GLU A 26 4.42 -5.65 -12.96
CA GLU A 26 3.64 -6.78 -13.48
C GLU A 26 3.68 -7.94 -12.51
N PHE A 27 2.63 -8.75 -12.54
CA PHE A 27 2.52 -9.99 -11.78
C PHE A 27 2.39 -11.18 -12.73
N GLU A 28 2.87 -12.36 -12.30
CA GLU A 28 2.75 -13.62 -13.08
C GLU A 28 1.31 -13.96 -13.51
N SER A 29 0.29 -13.42 -12.83
CA SER A 29 -1.11 -13.59 -13.21
C SER A 29 -1.56 -12.72 -14.38
N GLY A 30 -0.71 -11.84 -14.90
CA GLY A 30 -1.07 -10.79 -15.86
C GLY A 30 -1.73 -9.57 -15.22
N ALA A 31 -1.75 -9.48 -13.88
CA ALA A 31 -2.15 -8.24 -13.22
C ALA A 31 -1.03 -7.20 -13.34
N GLU A 32 -1.41 -5.93 -13.33
CA GLU A 32 -0.51 -4.78 -13.41
C GLU A 32 -0.76 -3.84 -12.23
N ALA A 33 0.28 -3.14 -11.79
CA ALA A 33 0.18 -2.10 -10.79
C ALA A 33 1.06 -0.91 -11.16
N THR A 34 0.59 0.28 -10.82
CA THR A 34 1.40 1.50 -10.83
C THR A 34 1.48 2.03 -9.40
N VAL A 35 2.68 2.37 -8.95
CA VAL A 35 2.93 3.03 -7.67
C VAL A 35 3.53 4.39 -7.94
N LEU A 36 3.05 5.41 -7.23
CA LEU A 36 3.57 6.76 -7.25
C LEU A 36 3.74 7.23 -5.81
N SER A 37 4.93 7.70 -5.46
CA SER A 37 5.24 8.33 -4.17
C SER A 37 5.98 9.62 -4.42
N SER A 38 5.64 10.68 -3.70
CA SER A 38 6.25 11.99 -3.92
C SER A 38 6.22 12.88 -2.67
N PHE A 39 7.30 13.62 -2.45
CA PHE A 39 7.41 14.69 -1.46
C PHE A 39 7.03 16.08 -2.01
N VAL A 40 6.89 16.25 -3.34
CA VAL A 40 6.70 17.56 -4.00
C VAL A 40 5.28 17.80 -4.52
N MET A 41 4.58 16.75 -4.94
CA MET A 41 3.20 16.80 -5.37
C MET A 41 2.27 17.16 -4.21
N LYS A 42 1.07 17.67 -4.54
CA LYS A 42 0.03 17.93 -3.55
C LYS A 42 -0.28 16.66 -2.76
N PRO A 43 -0.50 16.74 -1.43
CA PRO A 43 -0.86 15.58 -0.64
C PRO A 43 -2.14 14.92 -1.15
N GLN A 44 -1.99 13.69 -1.62
CA GLN A 44 -3.09 12.85 -2.10
C GLN A 44 -2.70 11.39 -1.89
N GLN A 45 -3.59 10.62 -1.26
CA GLN A 45 -3.38 9.20 -1.01
C GLN A 45 -4.52 8.42 -1.63
N GLU A 46 -4.19 7.69 -2.69
CA GLU A 46 -5.15 6.88 -3.42
C GLU A 46 -4.80 5.41 -3.29
N LEU A 47 -5.85 4.60 -3.22
CA LEU A 47 -5.79 3.17 -3.43
C LEU A 47 -6.93 2.83 -4.37
N ARG A 48 -6.59 2.25 -5.53
CA ARG A 48 -7.54 1.80 -6.53
C ARG A 48 -7.15 0.40 -6.97
N LEU A 49 -8.11 -0.52 -6.90
CA LEU A 49 -7.94 -1.90 -7.35
C LEU A 49 -9.09 -2.22 -8.30
N GLU A 50 -8.75 -2.44 -9.57
CA GLU A 50 -9.72 -2.76 -10.61
C GLU A 50 -9.58 -4.23 -11.01
N GLY A 51 -10.68 -4.96 -10.98
CA GLY A 51 -10.75 -6.35 -11.38
C GLY A 51 -11.93 -6.60 -12.31
N THR A 52 -12.04 -7.83 -12.81
CA THR A 52 -13.11 -8.20 -13.74
C THR A 52 -14.52 -8.13 -13.13
N ALA A 53 -14.61 -8.14 -11.79
CA ALA A 53 -15.88 -8.14 -11.05
C ALA A 53 -16.25 -6.75 -10.50
N GLY A 54 -15.41 -5.74 -10.68
CA GLY A 54 -15.69 -4.40 -10.18
C GLY A 54 -14.45 -3.65 -9.71
N LEU A 55 -14.71 -2.55 -9.03
CA LEU A 55 -13.71 -1.57 -8.61
C LEU A 55 -13.73 -1.38 -7.09
N LEU A 56 -12.55 -1.40 -6.46
CA LEU A 56 -12.36 -0.97 -5.08
C LEU A 56 -11.55 0.32 -5.08
N GLU A 57 -12.03 1.33 -4.35
CA GLU A 57 -11.35 2.63 -4.23
C GLU A 57 -11.55 3.27 -2.85
N VAL A 58 -10.52 3.97 -2.35
CA VAL A 58 -10.64 4.91 -1.22
C VAL A 58 -10.79 6.32 -1.77
N THR A 59 -11.92 6.97 -1.49
CA THR A 59 -12.34 8.18 -2.23
C THR A 59 -12.06 9.50 -1.52
N ASP A 60 -11.65 9.48 -0.25
CA ASP A 60 -11.41 10.68 0.56
C ASP A 60 -9.97 11.22 0.45
N GLY A 61 -9.12 10.56 -0.35
CA GLY A 61 -7.72 10.93 -0.52
C GLY A 61 -6.85 10.66 0.72
N GLN A 62 -7.31 9.81 1.65
CA GLN A 62 -6.65 9.48 2.92
C GLN A 62 -6.42 7.96 3.08
N ALA A 63 -6.14 7.26 1.97
CA ALA A 63 -6.04 5.79 1.94
C ALA A 63 -5.13 5.15 3.00
N TYR A 64 -4.13 5.87 3.52
CA TYR A 64 -3.16 5.33 4.47
C TYR A 64 -3.07 6.12 5.80
N THR A 65 -3.87 7.18 5.99
CA THR A 65 -3.70 8.12 7.12
C THR A 65 -5.00 8.50 7.86
N SER A 66 -6.00 7.62 7.92
CA SER A 66 -7.27 7.83 8.65
C SER A 66 -7.15 7.80 10.20
N TRP A 67 -6.04 8.28 10.75
CA TRP A 67 -5.65 8.17 12.16
C TRP A 67 -6.73 8.65 13.14
N ARG A 68 -7.40 7.71 13.83
CA ARG A 68 -8.52 7.96 14.75
C ARG A 68 -9.68 8.72 14.11
N THR A 69 -9.83 8.62 12.80
CA THR A 69 -10.99 9.12 12.07
C THR A 69 -11.74 7.94 11.44
N PRO A 70 -13.06 8.04 11.26
CA PRO A 70 -13.77 7.10 10.41
C PRO A 70 -13.16 7.08 9.01
N SER A 71 -13.26 5.96 8.32
CA SER A 71 -12.84 5.81 6.93
C SER A 71 -13.89 5.08 6.11
N GLN A 72 -13.84 5.26 4.80
CA GLN A 72 -14.77 4.64 3.86
C GLN A 72 -14.00 3.88 2.78
N LEU A 73 -14.54 2.72 2.40
CA LEU A 73 -14.09 1.96 1.25
C LEU A 73 -15.24 1.84 0.26
N LYS A 74 -15.04 2.26 -0.98
CA LYS A 74 -16.02 2.07 -2.03
C LYS A 74 -15.73 0.76 -2.75
N VAL A 75 -16.72 -0.13 -2.81
CA VAL A 75 -16.65 -1.46 -3.41
C VAL A 75 -17.77 -1.55 -4.46
N ASP A 76 -17.39 -1.47 -5.73
CA ASP A 76 -18.29 -1.54 -6.89
C ASP A 76 -19.52 -0.60 -6.78
N GLY A 77 -19.28 0.63 -6.32
CA GLY A 77 -20.34 1.62 -6.12
C GLY A 77 -21.05 1.56 -4.77
N HIS A 78 -20.88 0.48 -3.99
CA HIS A 78 -21.30 0.42 -2.60
C HIS A 78 -20.27 1.07 -1.68
N VAL A 79 -20.70 1.69 -0.58
CA VAL A 79 -19.80 2.32 0.40
C VAL A 79 -19.84 1.51 1.68
N GLU A 80 -18.68 1.02 2.11
CA GLU A 80 -18.46 0.36 3.39
C GLU A 80 -17.85 1.36 4.38
N ASP A 81 -18.51 1.54 5.52
CA ASP A 81 -18.09 2.46 6.58
C ASP A 81 -17.28 1.74 7.67
N PHE A 82 -16.13 2.30 8.02
CA PHE A 82 -15.27 1.81 9.09
C PHE A 82 -15.20 2.86 10.21
N PRO A 83 -15.43 2.45 11.48
CA PRO A 83 -15.34 3.36 12.60
C PRO A 83 -13.91 3.82 12.84
N ALA A 84 -13.76 4.97 13.52
CA ALA A 84 -12.46 5.43 13.98
C ALA A 84 -11.78 4.40 14.88
N VAL A 85 -10.51 4.13 14.60
CA VAL A 85 -9.68 3.23 15.40
C VAL A 85 -8.32 3.83 15.70
N ASP A 86 -7.69 3.36 16.77
CA ASP A 86 -6.26 3.55 17.00
C ASP A 86 -5.48 2.43 16.28
N ALA A 87 -5.05 2.70 15.04
CA ALA A 87 -4.35 1.72 14.22
C ALA A 87 -3.06 1.19 14.87
N TYR A 88 -2.31 2.03 15.60
CA TYR A 88 -1.10 1.61 16.30
C TYR A 88 -1.41 0.65 17.45
N GLN A 89 -2.46 0.95 18.23
CA GLN A 89 -2.93 0.05 19.28
C GLN A 89 -3.37 -1.30 18.70
N LEU A 90 -4.10 -1.30 17.58
CA LEU A 90 -4.53 -2.53 16.91
C LEU A 90 -3.32 -3.37 16.45
N MET A 91 -2.34 -2.75 15.80
CA MET A 91 -1.12 -3.43 15.36
C MET A 91 -0.34 -4.03 16.54
N PHE A 92 -0.13 -3.26 17.61
CA PHE A 92 0.58 -3.74 18.80
C PHE A 92 -0.17 -4.88 19.51
N SER A 93 -1.50 -4.77 19.60
CA SER A 93 -2.35 -5.79 20.17
C SER A 93 -2.28 -7.08 19.36
N ALA A 94 -2.33 -7.00 18.03
CA ALA A 94 -2.22 -8.16 17.15
C ALA A 94 -0.90 -8.91 17.33
N VAL A 95 0.23 -8.20 17.38
CA VAL A 95 1.54 -8.82 17.64
C VAL A 95 1.59 -9.46 19.04
N SER A 96 1.13 -8.76 20.07
CA SER A 96 1.12 -9.27 21.45
C SER A 96 0.29 -10.54 21.60
N ARG A 97 -0.89 -10.58 20.95
CA ARG A 97 -1.78 -11.75 20.91
C ARG A 97 -1.14 -12.91 20.16
N ARG A 98 -0.48 -12.64 19.02
CA ARG A 98 0.23 -13.66 18.26
C ARG A 98 1.38 -14.28 19.06
N VAL A 99 2.13 -13.48 19.82
CA VAL A 99 3.21 -13.98 20.72
C VAL A 99 2.65 -14.92 21.80
N ARG A 100 1.42 -14.71 22.25
CA ARG A 100 0.73 -15.61 23.20
C ARG A 100 0.15 -16.88 22.56
N GLY A 101 0.34 -17.08 21.25
CA GLY A 101 -0.18 -18.25 20.52
C GLY A 101 -1.62 -18.10 20.04
N GLU A 102 -2.21 -16.90 20.11
CA GLU A 102 -3.54 -16.65 19.57
C GLU A 102 -3.52 -16.59 18.02
N ASP A 103 -4.58 -17.12 17.39
CA ASP A 103 -4.75 -17.03 15.94
C ASP A 103 -5.27 -15.65 15.53
N VAL A 104 -4.34 -14.70 15.38
CA VAL A 104 -4.61 -13.32 14.97
C VAL A 104 -3.73 -12.92 13.81
N TRP A 105 -4.30 -12.31 12.76
CA TRP A 105 -3.50 -11.92 11.60
C TRP A 105 -2.37 -10.94 11.96
N VAL A 106 -1.16 -11.25 11.50
CA VAL A 106 -0.01 -10.35 11.42
C VAL A 106 0.67 -10.61 10.08
N LEU A 107 1.31 -9.59 9.51
CA LEU A 107 2.01 -9.73 8.23
C LEU A 107 3.07 -10.84 8.32
N PRO A 108 3.03 -11.86 7.44
CA PRO A 108 4.07 -12.89 7.40
C PRO A 108 5.45 -12.29 7.04
N PRO A 109 6.54 -12.70 7.70
CA PRO A 109 7.89 -12.20 7.40
C PRO A 109 8.31 -12.40 5.93
N SER A 110 7.82 -13.46 5.28
CA SER A 110 8.07 -13.72 3.87
C SER A 110 7.52 -12.60 2.97
N GLN A 111 6.39 -11.99 3.32
CA GLN A 111 5.84 -10.86 2.58
C GLN A 111 6.67 -9.59 2.81
N SER A 112 7.18 -9.35 4.03
CA SER A 112 8.12 -8.25 4.28
C SER A 112 9.38 -8.35 3.43
N ILE A 113 9.95 -9.56 3.30
CA ILE A 113 11.12 -9.81 2.43
C ILE A 113 10.77 -9.55 0.95
N GLN A 114 9.57 -9.93 0.51
CA GLN A 114 9.12 -9.66 -0.87
C GLN A 114 9.00 -8.16 -1.15
N VAL A 115 8.43 -7.39 -0.21
CA VAL A 115 8.34 -5.92 -0.33
C VAL A 115 9.73 -5.30 -0.39
N ALA A 116 10.66 -5.69 0.50
CA ALA A 116 12.02 -5.17 0.49
C ALA A 116 12.72 -5.40 -0.85
N LYS A 117 12.63 -6.63 -1.40
CA LYS A 117 13.17 -6.95 -2.73
C LYS A 117 12.52 -6.16 -3.85
N LEU A 118 11.22 -5.88 -3.76
CA LEU A 118 10.51 -5.10 -4.75
C LEU A 118 10.96 -3.64 -4.72
N VAL A 119 11.14 -3.07 -3.53
CA VAL A 119 11.69 -1.72 -3.35
C VAL A 119 13.10 -1.66 -3.94
N ASP A 120 13.99 -2.60 -3.60
CA ASP A 120 15.33 -2.67 -4.20
C ASP A 120 15.28 -2.72 -5.74
N ALA A 121 14.35 -3.49 -6.31
CA ALA A 121 14.19 -3.60 -7.76
C ALA A 121 13.72 -2.28 -8.41
N VAL A 122 12.89 -1.48 -7.73
CA VAL A 122 12.52 -0.13 -8.18
C VAL A 122 13.75 0.76 -8.30
N TYR A 123 14.72 0.65 -7.39
CA TYR A 123 15.96 1.43 -7.48
C TYR A 123 16.95 0.95 -8.57
N GLN A 124 16.73 -0.24 -9.14
CA GLN A 124 17.65 -0.87 -10.10
C GLN A 124 17.12 -0.92 -11.54
N THR A 125 15.82 -0.67 -11.75
CA THR A 125 15.13 -0.77 -13.05
C THR A 125 14.89 0.61 -13.64
#